data_AF-A0A956DB86-F1
#
_entry.id   AF-A0A956DB86-F1
#
_cell.length_a   1.000
_cell.length_b   1.000
_cell.length_c   1.000
_cell.angle_alpha   90.00
_cell.angle_beta   90.00
_cell.angle_gamma   90.00
#
_symmetry.space_group_name_H-M   'P 1'
#
loop_
_entity.id
_entity.type
_entity.pdbx_description
1 polymer ?
#
loop_
_entity_poly.entity_id
_entity_poly.type
_entity_poly.pdbx_seq_one_letter_code
_entity_poly.pdbx_strand_id
1 'polypeptide(L)'
;GKPFGKRDAGVLQLDQQEDRFGGRSLADAWDAVRSVENVWRGRYGDTQGIGIRDWLLARRPALEPMVEQSFADVHAAFTALGDVTLDTAIADNPTGVEEVYQQVKLLQTILAVEVAQALAVTVTFNPTDGD
;
A
#
# COMPACT_ATOMS: atom_id res chain seq x y z
N GLY A 1 7.48 -5.75 5.87
CA GLY A 1 7.80 -7.15 5.47
C GLY A 1 8.98 -7.72 6.24
N LYS A 2 10.20 -7.22 6.00
CA LYS A 2 11.43 -7.57 6.75
C LYS A 2 11.37 -7.19 8.25
N PRO A 3 10.98 -5.96 8.66
CA PRO A 3 11.00 -5.57 10.08
C PRO A 3 10.00 -6.32 10.97
N PHE A 4 8.87 -6.71 10.38
CA PHE A 4 7.81 -7.44 11.05
C PHE A 4 8.07 -8.97 11.11
N GLY A 5 9.27 -9.42 10.75
CA GLY A 5 9.66 -10.83 10.89
C GLY A 5 8.96 -11.80 9.94
N LYS A 6 8.24 -11.31 8.92
CA LYS A 6 7.49 -12.18 7.98
C LYS A 6 8.38 -13.04 7.07
N ARG A 7 9.67 -12.73 7.00
CA ARG A 7 10.68 -13.52 6.28
C ARG A 7 11.49 -14.45 7.20
N ASP A 8 11.37 -14.29 8.52
CA ASP A 8 12.18 -15.01 9.54
C ASP A 8 11.31 -15.58 10.67
N ALA A 9 10.22 -16.27 10.30
CA ALA A 9 9.38 -17.03 11.24
C ALA A 9 8.85 -16.24 12.46
N GLY A 10 8.65 -14.92 12.31
CA GLY A 10 8.08 -14.06 13.37
C GLY A 10 9.11 -13.35 14.26
N VAL A 11 10.41 -13.43 13.96
CA VAL A 11 11.43 -12.62 14.66
C VAL A 11 11.42 -11.18 14.14
N LEU A 12 11.04 -10.24 14.99
CA LEU A 12 11.06 -8.81 14.67
C LEU A 12 12.50 -8.35 14.37
N GLN A 13 12.73 -7.86 13.16
CA GLN A 13 14.02 -7.30 12.71
C GLN A 13 13.93 -5.78 12.66
N LEU A 14 13.76 -5.17 13.84
CA LEU A 14 13.63 -3.72 14.00
C LEU A 14 14.85 -2.95 13.46
N ASP A 15 15.99 -3.62 13.32
CA ASP A 15 17.25 -3.14 12.71
C ASP A 15 17.23 -3.04 11.18
N GLN A 16 16.25 -3.67 10.51
CA GLN A 16 16.06 -3.56 9.05
C GLN A 16 14.91 -2.63 8.66
N GLN A 17 14.44 -1.80 9.59
CA GLN A 17 13.48 -0.74 9.32
C GLN A 17 14.18 0.43 8.61
N GLU A 18 13.68 0.82 7.43
CA GLU A 18 14.01 2.11 6.83
C GLU A 18 13.63 3.25 7.78
N ASP A 19 14.59 4.13 8.05
CA ASP A 19 14.45 5.31 8.91
C ASP A 19 14.06 5.04 10.38
N ARG A 20 14.71 4.02 11.00
CA ARG A 20 14.57 3.67 12.42
C ARG A 20 14.72 4.86 13.39
N PHE A 21 15.51 5.87 13.05
CA PHE A 21 15.72 7.05 13.90
C PHE A 21 14.81 8.24 13.55
N GLY A 22 14.18 8.25 12.37
CA GLY A 22 13.28 9.32 11.93
C GLY A 22 11.82 9.13 12.36
N GLY A 23 11.40 7.91 12.68
CA GLY A 23 10.06 7.62 13.22
C GLY A 23 8.91 7.77 12.22
N ARG A 24 9.21 7.99 10.92
CA ARG A 24 8.24 8.32 9.87
C ARG A 24 7.84 7.16 8.97
N SER A 25 8.41 5.97 9.14
CA SER A 25 8.22 4.84 8.22
C SER A 25 6.74 4.50 7.93
N LEU A 26 5.85 4.64 8.93
CA LEU A 26 4.41 4.46 8.74
C LEU A 26 3.77 5.59 7.92
N ALA A 27 4.17 6.84 8.17
CA ALA A 27 3.71 7.99 7.42
C ALA A 27 4.19 7.93 5.96
N ASP A 28 5.45 7.54 5.73
CA ASP A 28 6.01 7.43 4.38
C ASP A 28 5.34 6.29 3.59
N ALA A 29 5.05 5.16 4.24
CA ALA A 29 4.27 4.09 3.64
C ALA A 29 2.84 4.55 3.28
N TRP A 30 2.21 5.35 4.13
CA TRP A 30 0.90 5.91 3.84
C TRP A 30 0.94 6.93 2.70
N ASP A 31 1.97 7.77 2.64
CA ASP A 31 2.19 8.72 1.54
C ASP A 31 2.44 8.00 0.21
N ALA A 32 3.15 6.87 0.21
CA ALA A 32 3.29 6.02 -0.96
C ALA A 32 1.92 5.49 -1.45
N VAL A 33 1.03 5.05 -0.55
CA VAL A 33 -0.34 4.64 -0.91
C VAL A 33 -1.12 5.81 -1.53
N ARG A 34 -1.05 7.00 -0.93
CA ARG A 34 -1.69 8.22 -1.47
C ARG A 34 -1.15 8.57 -2.86
N SER A 35 0.15 8.40 -3.08
CA SER A 35 0.76 8.60 -4.40
C SER A 35 0.19 7.63 -5.44
N VAL A 36 0.04 6.35 -5.08
CA VAL A 36 -0.58 5.35 -5.98
C VAL A 36 -2.05 5.68 -6.26
N GLU A 37 -2.81 6.11 -5.25
CA GLU A 37 -4.20 6.55 -5.42
C GLU A 37 -4.31 7.78 -6.34
N ASN A 38 -3.38 8.73 -6.20
CA ASN A 38 -3.30 9.91 -7.06
C ASN A 38 -3.04 9.52 -8.53
N VAL A 39 -2.13 8.59 -8.79
CA VAL A 39 -1.89 8.06 -10.14
C VAL A 39 -3.12 7.34 -10.69
N TRP A 40 -3.76 6.52 -9.85
CA TRP A 40 -5.00 5.82 -10.21
C TRP A 40 -6.09 6.80 -10.68
N ARG A 41 -6.29 7.89 -9.92
CA ARG A 41 -7.29 8.91 -10.21
C ARG A 41 -6.84 10.02 -11.17
N GLY A 42 -5.56 10.07 -11.54
CA GLY A 42 -5.01 11.14 -12.38
C GLY A 42 -4.93 12.50 -11.69
N ARG A 43 -4.67 12.54 -10.38
CA ARG A 43 -4.56 13.77 -9.59
C ARG A 43 -3.10 14.15 -9.33
N TYR A 44 -2.76 15.42 -9.50
CA TYR A 44 -1.48 15.99 -9.04
C TYR A 44 -1.68 17.43 -8.57
N GLY A 45 -1.40 17.70 -7.29
CA GLY A 45 -1.76 18.96 -6.65
C GLY A 45 -3.25 19.26 -6.82
N ASP A 46 -3.58 20.47 -7.30
CA ASP A 46 -4.96 20.89 -7.59
C ASP A 46 -5.45 20.49 -9.00
N THR A 47 -4.62 19.77 -9.77
CA THR A 47 -4.95 19.40 -11.15
C THR A 47 -5.58 18.01 -11.21
N GLN A 48 -6.75 17.93 -11.84
CA GLN A 48 -7.41 16.68 -12.22
C GLN A 48 -7.15 16.43 -13.71
N GLY A 49 -6.42 15.36 -14.02
CA GLY A 49 -6.13 14.88 -15.36
C GLY A 49 -6.80 13.53 -15.64
N ILE A 50 -6.28 12.84 -16.66
CA ILE A 50 -6.65 11.46 -17.01
C ILE A 50 -5.84 10.50 -16.14
N GLY A 51 -6.52 9.67 -15.37
CA GLY A 51 -5.94 8.60 -14.56
C GLY A 51 -5.98 7.23 -15.24
N ILE A 52 -5.34 6.23 -14.61
CA ILE A 52 -5.46 4.82 -15.02
C ILE A 52 -6.93 4.38 -14.99
N ARG A 53 -7.68 4.86 -13.99
CA ARG A 53 -9.12 4.66 -13.83
C ARG A 53 -9.89 4.99 -15.11
N ASP A 54 -9.67 6.16 -15.71
CA ASP A 54 -10.46 6.62 -16.87
C ASP A 54 -10.33 5.69 -18.08
N TRP A 55 -9.14 5.12 -18.29
CA TRP A 55 -8.91 4.16 -19.37
C TRP A 55 -9.44 2.75 -19.02
N LEU A 56 -9.23 2.31 -17.78
CA LEU A 56 -9.63 0.97 -17.34
C LEU A 56 -11.14 0.81 -17.30
N LEU A 57 -11.85 1.82 -16.79
CA LEU A 57 -13.30 1.77 -16.61
C LEU A 57 -14.07 1.86 -17.93
N ALA A 58 -13.45 2.38 -18.99
CA ALA A 58 -14.00 2.28 -20.34
C ALA A 58 -14.13 0.81 -20.82
N ARG A 59 -13.39 -0.14 -20.21
CA ARG A 59 -13.33 -1.55 -20.62
C ARG A 59 -13.77 -2.54 -19.54
N ARG A 60 -13.60 -2.17 -18.28
CA ARG A 60 -13.88 -2.98 -17.09
C ARG A 60 -14.44 -2.10 -15.97
N PRO A 61 -15.63 -1.49 -16.16
CA PRO A 61 -16.22 -0.59 -15.17
C PRO A 61 -16.47 -1.26 -13.81
N ALA A 62 -16.70 -2.58 -13.81
CA ALA A 62 -16.90 -3.35 -12.59
C ALA A 62 -15.69 -3.39 -11.64
N LEU A 63 -14.48 -3.02 -12.09
CA LEU A 63 -13.29 -2.96 -11.24
C LEU A 63 -13.25 -1.72 -10.35
N GLU A 64 -13.99 -0.66 -10.69
CA GLU A 64 -13.98 0.59 -9.93
C GLU A 64 -14.30 0.40 -8.44
N PRO A 65 -15.42 -0.24 -8.06
CA PRO A 65 -15.78 -0.33 -6.66
C PRO A 65 -14.77 -1.18 -5.88
N MET A 66 -14.16 -2.18 -6.52
CA MET A 66 -13.16 -3.04 -5.90
C MET A 66 -11.87 -2.27 -5.58
N VAL A 67 -11.36 -1.48 -6.54
CA VAL A 67 -10.13 -0.69 -6.35
C VAL A 67 -10.36 0.43 -5.35
N GLU A 68 -11.47 1.16 -5.47
CA GLU A 68 -11.82 2.26 -4.55
C GLU A 68 -12.04 1.75 -3.12
N GLN A 69 -12.70 0.60 -2.94
CA GLN A 69 -12.85 -0.01 -1.63
C GLN A 69 -11.49 -0.43 -1.05
N SER A 70 -10.59 -0.99 -1.86
CA SER A 70 -9.27 -1.40 -1.37
C SER A 70 -8.41 -0.21 -0.91
N PHE A 71 -8.48 0.94 -1.59
CA PHE A 71 -7.85 2.17 -1.08
C PHE A 71 -8.48 2.63 0.24
N ALA A 72 -9.80 2.60 0.34
CA ALA A 72 -10.52 2.98 1.57
C ALA A 72 -10.12 2.07 2.76
N ASP A 73 -10.02 0.77 2.54
CA ASP A 73 -9.64 -0.20 3.58
C ASP A 73 -8.20 0.02 4.06
N VAL A 74 -7.26 0.30 3.15
CA VAL A 74 -5.88 0.64 3.51
C VAL A 74 -5.85 1.92 4.35
N HIS A 75 -6.56 2.97 3.92
CA HIS A 75 -6.62 4.23 4.68
C HIS A 75 -7.27 4.07 6.05
N ALA A 76 -8.31 3.24 6.16
CA ALA A 76 -8.95 2.91 7.43
C ALA A 76 -7.96 2.19 8.37
N ALA A 77 -7.19 1.23 7.85
CA ALA A 77 -6.18 0.51 8.63
C ALA A 77 -5.08 1.45 9.16
N PHE A 78 -4.53 2.33 8.31
CA PHE A 78 -3.56 3.34 8.75
C PHE A 78 -4.15 4.31 9.78
N THR A 79 -5.39 4.76 9.57
CA THR A 79 -6.09 5.66 10.52
C THR A 79 -6.31 4.99 11.87
N ALA A 80 -6.66 3.69 11.88
CA ALA A 80 -6.87 2.92 13.10
C ALA A 80 -5.57 2.68 13.89
N LEU A 81 -4.42 2.62 13.20
CA LEU A 81 -3.12 2.47 13.84
C LEU A 81 -2.68 3.76 14.57
N GLY A 82 -3.13 4.92 14.09
CA GLY A 82 -2.82 6.22 14.65
C GLY A 82 -1.45 6.78 14.26
N ASP A 83 -1.14 7.98 14.75
CA ASP A 83 0.14 8.65 14.50
C ASP A 83 1.18 8.24 15.55
N VAL A 84 1.76 7.07 15.34
CA VAL A 84 2.80 6.47 16.18
C VAL A 84 3.98 6.02 15.32
N THR A 85 5.14 5.86 15.93
CA THR A 85 6.28 5.25 15.24
C THR A 85 6.02 3.77 15.00
N LEU A 86 6.66 3.18 13.98
CA LEU A 86 6.50 1.75 13.70
C LEU A 86 6.94 0.88 14.88
N ASP A 87 8.01 1.25 15.60
CA ASP A 87 8.46 0.54 16.80
C ASP A 87 7.37 0.50 17.88
N THR A 88 6.75 1.65 18.16
CA THR A 88 5.62 1.76 19.11
C THR A 88 4.43 0.94 18.62
N ALA A 89 4.07 1.04 17.33
CA ALA A 89 2.96 0.29 16.76
C ALA A 89 3.17 -1.23 16.88
N ILE A 90 4.39 -1.71 16.65
CA ILE A 90 4.73 -3.13 16.78
C ILE A 90 4.64 -3.61 18.23
N ALA A 91 5.12 -2.80 19.19
CA ALA A 91 5.09 -3.17 20.61
C ALA A 91 3.67 -3.15 21.18
N ASP A 92 2.90 -2.11 20.87
CA ASP A 92 1.63 -1.82 21.56
C ASP A 92 0.40 -2.32 20.79
N ASN A 93 0.49 -2.42 19.46
CA ASN A 93 -0.60 -2.88 18.60
C ASN A 93 -0.12 -3.72 17.40
N PRO A 94 0.53 -4.88 17.63
CA PRO A 94 1.04 -5.73 16.56
C PRO A 94 -0.05 -6.21 15.60
N THR A 95 -1.28 -6.40 16.10
CA THR A 95 -2.45 -6.75 15.27
C THR A 95 -2.82 -5.65 14.28
N GLY A 96 -2.74 -4.38 14.68
CA GLY A 96 -2.99 -3.26 13.77
C GLY A 96 -1.92 -3.12 12.69
N VAL A 97 -0.65 -3.37 13.04
CA VAL A 97 0.44 -3.39 12.06
C VAL A 97 0.25 -4.51 11.03
N GLU A 98 -0.17 -5.69 11.48
CA GLU A 98 -0.51 -6.82 10.60
C GLU A 98 -1.69 -6.49 9.69
N GLU A 99 -2.72 -5.82 10.21
CA GLU A 99 -3.88 -5.39 9.41
C GLU A 99 -3.45 -4.43 8.29
N VAL A 100 -2.68 -3.39 8.61
CA VAL A 100 -2.11 -2.46 7.61
C VAL A 100 -1.35 -3.23 6.53
N TYR A 101 -0.50 -4.18 6.94
CA TYR A 101 0.24 -5.01 6.00
C TYR A 101 -0.67 -5.82 5.08
N GLN A 102 -1.71 -6.45 5.61
CA GLN A 102 -2.63 -7.29 4.83
C GLN A 102 -3.42 -6.44 3.83
N GLN A 103 -3.90 -5.27 4.24
CA GLN A 103 -4.64 -4.37 3.35
C GLN A 103 -3.74 -3.83 2.22
N VAL A 104 -2.51 -3.43 2.53
CA VAL A 104 -1.55 -2.99 1.49
C VAL A 104 -1.23 -4.12 0.52
N LYS A 105 -1.06 -5.36 1.00
CA LYS A 105 -0.81 -6.52 0.15
C LYS A 105 -2.02 -6.87 -0.72
N LEU A 106 -3.23 -6.72 -0.20
CA LEU A 106 -4.46 -6.91 -0.96
C LEU A 106 -4.57 -5.87 -2.09
N LEU A 107 -4.34 -4.60 -1.78
CA LEU A 107 -4.29 -3.52 -2.78
C LEU A 107 -3.25 -3.82 -3.86
N GLN A 108 -2.03 -4.21 -3.47
CA GLN A 108 -0.98 -4.60 -4.43
C GLN A 108 -1.46 -5.75 -5.34
N THR A 109 -2.14 -6.74 -4.78
CA THR A 109 -2.64 -7.89 -5.54
C THR A 109 -3.73 -7.46 -6.54
N ILE A 110 -4.68 -6.63 -6.12
CA ILE A 110 -5.74 -6.10 -6.99
C ILE A 110 -5.12 -5.30 -8.15
N LEU A 111 -4.16 -4.41 -7.87
CA LEU A 111 -3.48 -3.63 -8.91
C LEU A 111 -2.64 -4.53 -9.83
N ALA A 112 -1.90 -5.49 -9.28
CA ALA A 112 -1.02 -6.38 -10.03
C ALA A 112 -1.77 -7.38 -10.93
N VAL A 113 -2.93 -7.86 -10.48
CA VAL A 113 -3.68 -8.90 -11.16
C VAL A 113 -4.77 -8.27 -12.02
N GLU A 114 -5.69 -7.55 -11.41
CA GLU A 114 -6.90 -7.07 -12.08
C GLU A 114 -6.59 -5.90 -13.03
N VAL A 115 -5.82 -4.93 -12.57
CA VAL A 115 -5.47 -3.77 -13.41
C VAL A 115 -4.49 -4.17 -14.50
N ALA A 116 -3.44 -4.95 -14.20
CA ALA A 116 -2.50 -5.41 -15.23
C ALA A 116 -3.18 -6.26 -16.32
N GLN A 117 -4.06 -7.21 -15.94
CA GLN A 117 -4.84 -8.01 -16.90
C GLN A 117 -5.72 -7.12 -17.76
N ALA A 118 -6.40 -6.14 -17.17
CA ALA A 118 -7.26 -5.22 -17.91
C ALA A 118 -6.47 -4.26 -18.81
N LEU A 119 -5.22 -3.95 -18.47
CA LEU A 119 -4.27 -3.21 -19.31
C LEU A 119 -3.60 -4.08 -20.39
N ALA A 120 -3.79 -5.41 -20.36
CA ALA A 120 -3.08 -6.39 -21.20
C ALA A 120 -1.54 -6.26 -21.11
N VAL A 121 -1.03 -5.87 -19.94
CA VAL A 121 0.40 -5.76 -19.65
C VAL A 121 0.80 -6.82 -18.62
N THR A 122 2.01 -7.34 -18.73
CA THR A 122 2.59 -8.22 -17.71
C THR A 122 3.37 -7.38 -16.71
N VAL A 123 2.90 -7.31 -15.46
CA VAL A 123 3.67 -6.72 -14.37
C VAL A 123 4.54 -7.81 -13.75
N THR A 124 5.86 -7.61 -13.76
CA THR A 124 6.82 -8.49 -13.10
C THR A 124 7.31 -7.83 -11.81
N PHE A 125 7.05 -8.47 -10.67
CA PHE A 125 7.60 -8.04 -9.39
C PHE A 125 8.89 -8.80 -9.13
N ASN A 126 10.02 -8.12 -9.20
CA ASN A 126 11.29 -8.67 -8.75
C ASN A 126 11.43 -8.40 -7.24
N PRO A 127 11.56 -9.42 -6.38
CA PRO A 127 11.70 -9.23 -4.93
C PRO A 127 12.98 -8.48 -4.51
N THR A 128 13.87 -8.13 -5.45
CA THR A 128 15.07 -7.31 -5.25
C THR A 128 14.87 -5.80 -5.45
N ASP A 129 13.68 -5.35 -5.84
CA ASP A 129 13.42 -3.94 -6.18
C ASP A 129 13.14 -3.04 -4.94
N GLY A 130 13.63 -3.47 -3.78
CA GLY A 130 13.42 -2.81 -2.49
C GLY A 130 14.58 -3.06 -1.52
N ASP A 131 15.80 -3.15 -2.03
CA ASP A 131 17.06 -3.06 -1.27
C ASP A 131 17.78 -1.76 -1.65
#